data_AF-A0A453MAG3-F1
#
_entry.id   AF-A0A453MAG3-F1
#
_cell.length_a   1.000
_cell.length_b   1.000
_cell.length_c   1.000
_cell.angle_alpha   90.00
_cell.angle_beta   90.00
_cell.angle_gamma   90.00
#
_symmetry.space_group_name_H-M   'P 1'
#
loop_
_entity.id
_entity.type
_entity.pdbx_description
1 polymer ?
#
loop_
_entity_poly.entity_id
_entity_poly.type
_entity_poly.pdbx_seq_one_letter_code
_entity_poly.pdbx_strand_id
1 'polypeptide(L)'
;MEAMRANTIDVVGRMKEIAQVMKTPDDVLQSHGVNPENIEGTFSDMLDELQEHVESIDMANDLHSIGGLDPLLGYLKNSHAGIRAKAAEVVSTVVQNNPKSQQLVMESNGLEPLLTNFRSDPSTTARTKALGAISSLIRNNQSGLAAFRLGNGHAALKDALGSDDARLQRKALHLTQYLLNNKADRNVAAEIGLPNQLIHLASSDDSGVREAALGGLLELARDKTP
;
A
#
# COMPACT_ATOMS: atom_id res chain seq x y z
N MET A 1 -35.55 -28.20 -5.19
CA MET A 1 -34.31 -27.58 -5.70
C MET A 1 -33.79 -26.60 -4.64
N GLU A 2 -33.61 -27.09 -3.41
CA GLU A 2 -33.54 -26.27 -2.18
C GLU A 2 -32.36 -26.66 -1.26
N ALA A 3 -31.39 -27.42 -1.79
CA ALA A 3 -30.22 -27.89 -1.05
C ALA A 3 -28.90 -27.18 -1.44
N MET A 4 -28.96 -26.15 -2.31
CA MET A 4 -27.78 -25.37 -2.73
C MET A 4 -27.72 -23.94 -2.17
N ARG A 5 -28.55 -23.61 -1.16
CA ARG A 5 -28.53 -22.29 -0.48
C ARG A 5 -27.91 -22.31 0.92
N ALA A 6 -27.26 -23.41 1.31
CA ALA A 6 -26.79 -23.64 2.68
C ALA A 6 -25.29 -23.33 2.92
N ASN A 7 -24.62 -22.63 2.01
CA ASN A 7 -23.20 -22.27 2.23
C ASN A 7 -22.79 -20.93 1.60
N THR A 8 -23.73 -20.00 1.44
CA THR A 8 -23.35 -18.61 1.19
C THR A 8 -22.88 -18.06 2.54
N ILE A 9 -21.58 -18.16 2.80
CA ILE A 9 -20.95 -17.49 3.94
C ILE A 9 -21.39 -16.02 3.86
N ASP A 10 -21.97 -15.49 4.94
CA ASP A 10 -22.31 -14.07 5.02
C ASP A 10 -21.01 -13.26 5.16
N VAL A 11 -20.36 -13.05 4.01
CA VAL A 11 -19.06 -12.36 3.94
C VAL A 11 -19.18 -10.94 4.50
N VAL A 12 -20.29 -10.25 4.22
CA VAL A 12 -20.52 -8.89 4.73
C VAL A 12 -20.67 -8.91 6.25
N GLY A 13 -21.44 -9.87 6.79
CA GLY A 13 -21.53 -10.11 8.22
C GLY A 13 -20.16 -10.36 8.85
N ARG A 14 -19.35 -11.22 8.24
CA ARG A 14 -18.02 -11.55 8.74
C ARG A 14 -17.05 -10.37 8.70
N MET A 15 -17.03 -9.60 7.60
CA MET A 15 -16.25 -8.37 7.52
C MET A 15 -16.68 -7.33 8.56
N LYS A 16 -17.97 -7.29 8.92
CA LYS A 16 -18.48 -6.40 9.95
C LYS A 16 -18.01 -6.82 11.34
N GLU A 17 -17.93 -8.12 11.62
CA GLU A 17 -17.31 -8.64 12.84
C GLU A 17 -15.84 -8.28 12.93
N ILE A 18 -15.07 -8.47 11.85
CA ILE A 18 -13.66 -8.06 11.77
C ILE A 18 -13.52 -6.54 12.03
N ALA A 19 -14.36 -5.72 11.39
CA ALA A 19 -14.38 -4.28 11.61
C ALA A 19 -14.70 -3.91 13.06
N GLN A 20 -15.53 -4.69 13.75
CA GLN A 20 -15.84 -4.48 15.16
C GLN A 20 -14.65 -4.84 16.06
N VAL A 21 -13.95 -5.94 15.78
CA VAL A 21 -12.72 -6.32 16.49
C VAL A 21 -11.67 -5.21 16.34
N MET A 22 -11.48 -4.65 15.14
CA MET A 22 -10.53 -3.54 14.92
C MET A 22 -10.84 -2.27 15.71
N LYS A 23 -12.11 -2.06 16.09
CA LYS A 23 -12.56 -0.91 16.90
C LYS A 23 -12.53 -1.19 18.39
N THR A 24 -12.31 -2.43 18.79
CA THR A 24 -12.44 -2.84 20.18
C THR A 24 -11.22 -2.35 20.97
N PRO A 25 -11.42 -1.63 22.09
CA PRO A 25 -10.31 -1.19 22.95
C PRO A 25 -9.46 -2.34 23.48
N ASP A 26 -8.16 -2.09 23.69
CA ASP A 26 -7.19 -3.11 24.13
C ASP A 26 -7.57 -3.78 25.46
N ASP A 27 -8.18 -3.05 26.40
CA ASP A 27 -8.64 -3.58 27.69
C ASP A 27 -9.77 -4.61 27.51
N VAL A 28 -10.68 -4.35 26.57
CA VAL A 28 -11.76 -5.27 26.21
C VAL A 28 -11.20 -6.46 25.44
N LEU A 29 -10.24 -6.26 24.54
CA LEU A 29 -9.57 -7.37 23.85
C LEU A 29 -8.85 -8.30 24.84
N GLN A 30 -8.19 -7.74 25.85
CA GLN A 30 -7.55 -8.51 26.93
C GLN A 30 -8.55 -9.33 27.75
N SER A 31 -9.74 -8.79 28.04
CA SER A 31 -10.77 -9.57 28.74
C SER A 31 -11.29 -10.76 27.92
N HIS A 32 -11.10 -10.74 26.59
CA HIS A 32 -11.45 -11.83 25.67
C HIS A 32 -10.25 -12.73 25.31
N GLY A 33 -9.12 -12.60 26.02
CA GLY A 33 -7.94 -13.46 25.86
C GLY A 33 -6.94 -12.99 24.80
N VAL A 34 -7.11 -11.79 24.23
CA VAL A 34 -6.11 -11.15 23.36
C VAL A 34 -5.15 -10.34 24.21
N ASN A 35 -3.98 -10.90 24.49
CA ASN A 35 -2.97 -10.34 25.38
C ASN A 35 -1.70 -9.94 24.59
N PRO A 36 -0.73 -9.23 25.20
CA PRO A 36 0.48 -8.80 24.49
C PRO A 36 1.29 -9.93 23.83
N GLU A 37 1.13 -11.18 24.28
CA GLU A 37 1.85 -12.35 23.74
C GLU A 37 1.23 -12.87 22.43
N ASN A 38 -0.08 -12.70 22.23
CA ASN A 38 -0.80 -13.21 21.07
C ASN A 38 -1.44 -12.13 20.18
N ILE A 39 -1.46 -10.87 20.61
CA ILE A 39 -2.14 -9.76 19.91
C ILE A 39 -1.67 -9.60 18.46
N GLU A 40 -0.37 -9.73 18.20
CA GLU A 40 0.17 -9.64 16.84
C GLU A 40 -0.34 -10.77 15.95
N GLY A 41 -0.38 -12.01 16.47
CA GLY A 41 -0.93 -13.17 15.77
C GLY A 41 -2.42 -13.03 15.49
N THR A 42 -3.21 -12.65 16.51
CA THR A 42 -4.66 -12.47 16.37
C THR A 42 -5.01 -11.42 15.32
N PHE A 43 -4.37 -10.26 15.35
CA PHE A 43 -4.61 -9.23 14.34
C PHE A 43 -4.03 -9.59 12.98
N SER A 44 -2.92 -10.32 12.94
CA SER A 44 -2.36 -10.87 11.71
C SER A 44 -3.35 -11.79 11.00
N ASP A 45 -3.95 -12.73 11.71
CA ASP A 45 -4.87 -13.72 11.14
C ASP A 45 -6.17 -13.06 10.70
N MET A 46 -6.68 -12.12 11.51
CA MET A 46 -7.87 -11.32 11.18
C MET A 46 -7.66 -10.47 9.92
N LEU A 47 -6.48 -9.86 9.74
CA LEU A 47 -6.17 -9.08 8.54
C LEU A 47 -5.97 -9.97 7.31
N ASP A 48 -5.49 -11.21 7.46
CA ASP A 48 -5.44 -12.17 6.35
C ASP A 48 -6.85 -12.59 5.91
N GLU A 49 -7.75 -12.84 6.87
CA GLU A 49 -9.15 -13.13 6.53
C GLU A 49 -9.81 -11.95 5.82
N LEU A 50 -9.59 -10.72 6.30
CA LEU A 50 -10.07 -9.52 5.63
C LEU A 50 -9.46 -9.38 4.22
N GLN A 51 -8.17 -9.71 4.06
CA GLN A 51 -7.47 -9.66 2.78
C GLN A 51 -8.18 -10.52 1.74
N GLU A 52 -8.55 -11.76 2.08
CA GLU A 52 -9.27 -12.66 1.17
C GLU A 52 -10.63 -12.10 0.75
N HIS A 53 -11.36 -11.48 1.67
CA HIS A 53 -12.67 -10.92 1.37
C HIS A 53 -12.61 -9.71 0.44
N VAL A 54 -11.65 -8.79 0.66
CA VAL A 54 -11.53 -7.56 -0.13
C VAL A 54 -10.93 -7.76 -1.52
N GLU A 55 -10.54 -8.98 -1.89
CA GLU A 55 -10.20 -9.31 -3.29
C GLU A 55 -11.41 -9.13 -4.23
N SER A 56 -12.63 -9.26 -3.68
CA SER A 56 -13.84 -8.86 -4.40
C SER A 56 -14.01 -7.34 -4.37
N ILE A 57 -14.16 -6.73 -5.55
CA ILE A 57 -14.38 -5.29 -5.70
C ILE A 57 -15.63 -4.83 -4.93
N ASP A 58 -16.68 -5.65 -4.90
CA ASP A 58 -17.91 -5.33 -4.17
C ASP A 58 -17.64 -5.28 -2.65
N MET A 59 -16.90 -6.26 -2.12
CA MET A 59 -16.52 -6.30 -0.71
C MET A 59 -15.56 -5.18 -0.33
N ALA A 60 -14.58 -4.87 -1.18
CA ALA A 60 -13.71 -3.71 -1.00
C ALA A 60 -14.52 -2.41 -0.88
N ASN A 61 -15.56 -2.25 -1.69
CA ASN A 61 -16.44 -1.09 -1.65
C ASN A 61 -17.37 -1.09 -0.42
N ASP A 62 -17.83 -2.26 0.02
CA ASP A 62 -18.68 -2.42 1.20
C ASP A 62 -17.92 -2.21 2.51
N LEU A 63 -16.59 -2.44 2.52
CA LEU A 63 -15.74 -2.24 3.69
C LEU A 63 -15.91 -0.84 4.31
N HIS A 64 -16.06 0.20 3.48
CA HIS A 64 -16.33 1.54 3.98
C HIS A 64 -17.74 1.65 4.56
N SER A 65 -18.76 1.14 3.87
CA SER A 65 -20.16 1.19 4.28
C SER A 65 -20.42 0.49 5.62
N ILE A 66 -19.70 -0.59 5.92
CA ILE A 66 -19.77 -1.30 7.21
C ILE A 66 -18.87 -0.66 8.28
N GLY A 67 -18.17 0.43 7.95
CA GLY A 67 -17.29 1.19 8.84
C GLY A 67 -15.97 0.49 9.14
N GLY A 68 -15.47 -0.39 8.28
CA GLY A 68 -14.19 -1.08 8.43
C GLY A 68 -12.99 -0.33 7.84
N LEU A 69 -13.22 0.69 7.01
CA LEU A 69 -12.13 1.45 6.37
C LEU A 69 -11.30 2.26 7.37
N ASP A 70 -11.92 3.10 8.20
CA ASP A 70 -11.19 3.95 9.14
C ASP A 70 -10.37 3.14 10.16
N PRO A 71 -10.89 2.05 10.76
CA PRO A 71 -10.08 1.18 11.61
C PRO A 71 -8.89 0.57 10.85
N LEU A 72 -9.09 0.08 9.63
CA LEU A 72 -8.00 -0.46 8.81
C LEU A 72 -6.91 0.59 8.56
N LEU A 73 -7.27 1.84 8.27
CA LEU A 73 -6.32 2.94 8.14
C LEU A 73 -5.63 3.29 9.47
N GLY A 74 -6.33 3.16 10.60
CA GLY A 74 -5.76 3.28 11.94
C GLY A 74 -4.67 2.24 12.23
N TYR A 75 -4.83 1.02 11.73
CA TYR A 75 -3.85 -0.07 11.90
C TYR A 75 -2.53 0.19 11.17
N LEU A 76 -2.49 1.13 10.21
CA LEU A 76 -1.23 1.63 9.64
C LEU A 76 -0.35 2.35 10.67
N LYS A 77 -0.89 2.76 11.83
CA LYS A 77 -0.16 3.42 12.93
C LYS A 77 0.09 2.48 14.11
N ASN A 78 -0.16 1.18 13.95
CA ASN A 78 -0.01 0.18 15.02
C ASN A 78 1.46 0.06 15.48
N SER A 79 1.70 -0.30 16.74
CA SER A 79 3.04 -0.51 17.30
C SER A 79 3.79 -1.66 16.60
N HIS A 80 3.08 -2.70 16.17
CA HIS A 80 3.66 -3.88 15.53
C HIS A 80 3.86 -3.66 14.03
N ALA A 81 5.09 -3.84 13.56
CA ALA A 81 5.43 -3.67 12.15
C ALA A 81 4.72 -4.68 11.24
N GLY A 82 4.50 -5.91 11.71
CA GLY A 82 3.75 -6.93 10.98
C GLY A 82 2.30 -6.49 10.70
N ILE A 83 1.64 -5.90 11.69
CA ILE A 83 0.29 -5.37 11.56
C ILE A 83 0.25 -4.19 10.58
N ARG A 84 1.18 -3.24 10.70
CA ARG A 84 1.26 -2.11 9.74
C ARG A 84 1.45 -2.59 8.31
N ALA A 85 2.28 -3.61 8.12
CA ALA A 85 2.55 -4.21 6.81
C ALA A 85 1.30 -4.90 6.23
N LYS A 86 0.57 -5.69 7.02
CA LYS A 86 -0.67 -6.35 6.61
C LYS A 86 -1.80 -5.35 6.35
N ALA A 87 -1.96 -4.34 7.20
CA ALA A 87 -2.94 -3.29 6.96
C ALA A 87 -2.68 -2.56 5.64
N ALA A 88 -1.41 -2.24 5.33
CA ALA A 88 -1.05 -1.65 4.04
C ALA A 88 -1.29 -2.60 2.86
N GLU A 89 -1.16 -3.92 3.05
CA GLU A 89 -1.51 -4.91 2.04
C GLU A 89 -3.01 -4.92 1.73
N VAL A 90 -3.86 -4.98 2.77
CA VAL A 90 -5.32 -4.91 2.61
C VAL A 90 -5.72 -3.60 1.93
N VAL A 91 -5.16 -2.46 2.34
CA VAL A 91 -5.41 -1.17 1.67
C VAL A 91 -4.98 -1.21 0.20
N SER A 92 -3.83 -1.82 -0.11
CA SER A 92 -3.37 -1.97 -1.49
C SER A 92 -4.37 -2.72 -2.35
N THR A 93 -4.96 -3.82 -1.85
CA THR A 93 -5.97 -4.59 -2.59
C THR A 93 -7.27 -3.82 -2.73
N VAL A 94 -7.76 -3.20 -1.65
CA VAL A 94 -9.00 -2.40 -1.64
C VAL A 94 -9.00 -1.31 -2.72
N VAL A 95 -7.87 -0.63 -2.91
CA VAL A 95 -7.76 0.50 -3.85
C VAL A 95 -7.24 0.11 -5.24
N GLN A 96 -6.82 -1.15 -5.45
CA GLN A 96 -6.22 -1.58 -6.70
C GLN A 96 -7.24 -1.53 -7.84
N ASN A 97 -7.01 -0.63 -8.82
CA ASN A 97 -7.91 -0.41 -9.95
C ASN A 97 -9.38 -0.15 -9.53
N ASN A 98 -9.59 0.45 -8.35
CA ASN A 98 -10.91 0.71 -7.78
C ASN A 98 -11.09 2.22 -7.47
N PRO A 99 -11.60 3.02 -8.43
CA PRO A 99 -11.75 4.47 -8.26
C PRO A 99 -12.59 4.89 -7.06
N LYS A 100 -13.65 4.12 -6.74
CA LYS A 100 -14.51 4.39 -5.58
C LYS A 100 -13.73 4.26 -4.28
N SER A 101 -13.04 3.13 -4.09
CA SER A 101 -12.24 2.91 -2.88
C SER A 101 -11.00 3.81 -2.81
N GLN A 102 -10.38 4.14 -3.95
CA GLN A 102 -9.32 5.15 -4.02
C GLN A 102 -9.81 6.50 -3.48
N GLN A 103 -10.99 6.96 -3.91
CA GLN A 103 -11.58 8.21 -3.43
C GLN A 103 -11.86 8.15 -1.92
N LEU A 104 -12.50 7.08 -1.43
CA LEU A 104 -12.83 6.91 0.00
C LEU A 104 -11.59 6.92 0.89
N VAL A 105 -10.50 6.26 0.46
CA VAL A 105 -9.21 6.29 1.18
C VAL A 105 -8.62 7.70 1.20
N MET A 106 -8.72 8.46 0.10
CA MET A 106 -8.25 9.85 0.06
C MET A 106 -9.06 10.75 0.99
N GLU A 107 -10.39 10.61 1.01
CA GLU A 107 -11.29 11.37 1.89
C GLU A 107 -11.05 11.06 3.38
N SER A 108 -10.66 9.82 3.68
CA SER A 108 -10.31 9.37 5.04
C SER A 108 -8.86 9.70 5.44
N ASN A 109 -8.17 10.55 4.66
CA ASN A 109 -6.75 10.91 4.84
C ASN A 109 -5.80 9.70 4.93
N GLY A 110 -6.13 8.59 4.26
CA GLY A 110 -5.38 7.34 4.31
C GLY A 110 -4.00 7.39 3.63
N LEU A 111 -3.75 8.37 2.75
CA LEU A 111 -2.42 8.54 2.13
C LEU A 111 -1.35 8.99 3.13
N GLU A 112 -1.70 9.79 4.15
CA GLU A 112 -0.75 10.28 5.15
C GLU A 112 -0.02 9.15 5.90
N PRO A 113 -0.72 8.20 6.56
CA PRO A 113 -0.04 7.10 7.24
C PRO A 113 0.75 6.20 6.29
N LEU A 114 0.28 6.01 5.06
CA LEU A 114 1.03 5.26 4.05
C LEU A 114 2.36 5.94 3.70
N LEU A 115 2.35 7.26 3.48
CA LEU A 115 3.57 8.03 3.22
C LEU A 115 4.51 8.02 4.43
N THR A 116 3.97 8.12 5.64
CA THR A 116 4.75 8.03 6.89
C THR A 116 5.41 6.66 7.02
N ASN A 117 4.68 5.57 6.81
CA ASN A 117 5.25 4.23 6.85
C ASN A 117 6.29 4.02 5.73
N PHE A 118 6.01 4.47 4.51
CA PHE A 118 6.96 4.32 3.41
C PHE A 118 8.29 5.05 3.67
N ARG A 119 8.23 6.27 4.21
CA ARG A 119 9.40 7.12 4.47
C ARG A 119 10.24 6.65 5.64
N SER A 120 9.61 6.33 6.76
CA SER A 120 10.31 6.28 8.06
C SER A 120 10.07 5.02 8.89
N ASP A 121 9.32 4.03 8.39
CA ASP A 121 9.12 2.79 9.15
C ASP A 121 10.46 2.01 9.30
N PRO A 122 10.85 1.59 10.51
CA PRO A 122 12.05 0.78 10.72
C PRO A 122 12.02 -0.56 9.98
N SER A 123 10.82 -1.11 9.72
CA SER A 123 10.64 -2.36 9.01
C SER A 123 10.56 -2.13 7.51
N THR A 124 11.56 -2.63 6.78
CA THR A 124 11.56 -2.63 5.31
C THR A 124 10.34 -3.33 4.71
N THR A 125 9.80 -4.35 5.38
CA THR A 125 8.56 -5.02 4.96
C THR A 125 7.37 -4.06 5.00
N ALA A 126 7.21 -3.31 6.10
CA ALA A 126 6.15 -2.32 6.24
C ALA A 126 6.32 -1.18 5.21
N ARG A 127 7.55 -0.69 4.99
CA ARG A 127 7.85 0.28 3.92
C ARG A 127 7.43 -0.24 2.53
N THR A 128 7.75 -1.49 2.23
CA THR A 128 7.46 -2.12 0.93
C THR A 128 5.97 -2.31 0.70
N LYS A 129 5.21 -2.71 1.73
CA LYS A 129 3.75 -2.85 1.65
C LYS A 129 3.06 -1.49 1.54
N ALA A 130 3.52 -0.49 2.31
CA ALA A 130 3.04 0.89 2.20
C ALA A 130 3.26 1.48 0.80
N LEU A 131 4.44 1.26 0.20
CA LEU A 131 4.71 1.66 -1.19
C LEU A 131 3.82 0.92 -2.20
N GLY A 132 3.45 -0.33 -1.92
CA GLY A 132 2.44 -1.07 -2.67
C GLY A 132 1.08 -0.39 -2.67
N ALA A 133 0.59 -0.07 -1.48
CA ALA A 133 -0.67 0.64 -1.33
C ALA A 133 -0.66 2.00 -2.03
N ILE A 134 0.42 2.79 -1.87
CA ILE A 134 0.58 4.08 -2.55
C ILE A 134 0.55 3.89 -4.07
N SER A 135 1.30 2.93 -4.61
CA SER A 135 1.29 2.65 -6.05
C SER A 135 -0.11 2.32 -6.56
N SER A 136 -0.87 1.49 -5.85
CA SER A 136 -2.26 1.17 -6.21
C SER A 136 -3.19 2.39 -6.08
N LEU A 137 -2.98 3.21 -5.06
CA LEU A 137 -3.82 4.37 -4.75
C LEU A 137 -3.67 5.51 -5.76
N ILE A 138 -2.45 5.77 -6.26
CA ILE A 138 -2.18 6.91 -7.16
C ILE A 138 -2.39 6.59 -8.64
N ARG A 139 -2.41 5.30 -9.01
CA ARG A 139 -2.59 4.91 -10.41
C ARG A 139 -4.00 5.25 -10.87
N ASN A 140 -4.08 6.01 -11.96
CA ASN A 140 -5.32 6.55 -12.54
C ASN A 140 -6.12 7.44 -11.57
N ASN A 141 -5.47 7.96 -10.53
CA ASN A 141 -6.07 8.82 -9.50
C ASN A 141 -5.28 10.14 -9.42
N GLN A 142 -5.75 11.17 -10.11
CA GLN A 142 -5.03 12.44 -10.22
C GLN A 142 -4.89 13.18 -8.87
N SER A 143 -5.92 13.13 -8.01
CA SER A 143 -5.85 13.74 -6.69
C SER A 143 -4.86 13.01 -5.79
N GLY A 144 -4.87 11.67 -5.81
CA GLY A 144 -3.88 10.83 -5.13
C GLY A 144 -2.46 11.11 -5.60
N LEU A 145 -2.23 11.21 -6.92
CA LEU A 145 -0.93 11.55 -7.49
C LEU A 145 -0.45 12.95 -7.09
N ALA A 146 -1.34 13.95 -7.11
CA ALA A 146 -1.02 15.30 -6.66
C ALA A 146 -0.65 15.34 -5.16
N ALA A 147 -1.40 14.62 -4.32
CA ALA A 147 -1.13 14.52 -2.90
C ALA A 147 0.19 13.78 -2.61
N PHE A 148 0.50 12.72 -3.37
CA PHE A 148 1.79 12.02 -3.29
C PHE A 148 2.96 12.95 -3.61
N ARG A 149 2.84 13.78 -4.65
CA ARG A 149 3.85 14.79 -4.99
C ARG A 149 4.04 15.81 -3.86
N LEU A 150 2.94 16.35 -3.34
CA LEU A 150 2.95 17.32 -2.23
C LEU A 150 3.58 16.71 -0.96
N GLY A 151 3.38 15.42 -0.73
CA GLY A 151 3.95 14.67 0.39
C GLY A 151 5.43 14.28 0.24
N ASN A 152 6.17 14.87 -0.70
CA ASN A 152 7.57 14.54 -1.02
C ASN A 152 7.77 13.07 -1.43
N GLY A 153 6.79 12.47 -2.11
CA GLY A 153 6.85 11.07 -2.54
C GLY A 153 8.05 10.75 -3.46
N HIS A 154 8.50 11.69 -4.27
CA HIS A 154 9.70 11.54 -5.11
C HIS A 154 11.00 11.41 -4.31
N ALA A 155 11.15 12.17 -3.22
CA ALA A 155 12.29 12.04 -2.33
C ALA A 155 12.29 10.68 -1.63
N ALA A 156 11.13 10.26 -1.14
CA ALA A 156 10.95 8.94 -0.53
C ALA A 156 11.27 7.79 -1.50
N LEU A 157 10.91 7.93 -2.78
CA LEU A 157 11.30 6.99 -3.83
C LEU A 157 12.82 6.95 -4.02
N LYS A 158 13.48 8.10 -4.11
CA LYS A 158 14.94 8.16 -4.21
C LYS A 158 15.61 7.46 -3.03
N ASP A 159 15.15 7.69 -1.81
CA ASP A 159 15.68 7.04 -0.61
C ASP A 159 15.48 5.53 -0.64
N ALA A 160 14.31 5.05 -1.09
CA ALA A 160 14.02 3.63 -1.26
C ALA A 160 14.94 2.97 -2.31
N LEU A 161 15.27 3.68 -3.40
CA LEU A 161 16.22 3.23 -4.41
C LEU A 161 17.66 3.17 -3.91
N GLY A 162 17.99 3.89 -2.83
CA GLY A 162 19.28 3.83 -2.15
C GLY A 162 19.37 2.77 -1.05
N SER A 163 18.29 2.03 -0.79
CA SER A 163 18.31 0.94 0.21
C SER A 163 19.00 -0.31 -0.31
N ASP A 164 19.49 -1.17 0.59
CA ASP A 164 20.09 -2.48 0.23
C ASP A 164 19.04 -3.59 0.02
N ASP A 165 17.75 -3.28 0.14
CA ASP A 165 16.67 -4.26 -0.01
C ASP A 165 16.15 -4.30 -1.45
N ALA A 166 16.48 -5.37 -2.17
CA ALA A 166 16.08 -5.55 -3.57
C ALA A 166 14.56 -5.58 -3.78
N ARG A 167 13.75 -5.98 -2.78
CA ARG A 167 12.28 -5.99 -2.91
C ARG A 167 11.74 -4.57 -2.88
N LEU A 168 12.22 -3.74 -1.95
CA LEU A 168 11.88 -2.32 -1.86
C LEU A 168 12.37 -1.56 -3.08
N GLN A 169 13.62 -1.78 -3.51
CA GLN A 169 14.18 -1.18 -4.72
C GLN A 169 13.32 -1.49 -5.95
N ARG A 170 12.99 -2.76 -6.21
CA ARG A 170 12.11 -3.13 -7.34
C ARG A 170 10.77 -2.43 -7.28
N LYS A 171 10.12 -2.42 -6.12
CA LYS A 171 8.81 -1.74 -5.95
C LYS A 171 8.92 -0.24 -6.22
N ALA A 172 9.98 0.42 -5.77
CA ALA A 172 10.26 1.83 -6.02
C ALA A 172 10.55 2.10 -7.50
N LEU A 173 11.32 1.24 -8.16
CA LEU A 173 11.59 1.33 -9.60
C LEU A 173 10.31 1.22 -10.42
N HIS A 174 9.43 0.26 -10.13
CA HIS A 174 8.16 0.13 -10.85
C HIS A 174 7.22 1.32 -10.67
N LEU A 175 7.19 1.95 -9.49
CA LEU A 175 6.43 3.18 -9.30
C LEU A 175 7.09 4.35 -10.04
N THR A 176 8.41 4.44 -9.99
CA THR A 176 9.18 5.46 -10.70
C THR A 176 8.92 5.39 -12.21
N GLN A 177 8.99 4.20 -12.82
CA GLN A 177 8.66 4.00 -14.23
C GLN A 177 7.24 4.49 -14.58
N TYR A 178 6.26 4.20 -13.73
CA TYR A 178 4.90 4.70 -13.91
C TYR A 178 4.87 6.23 -13.95
N LEU A 179 5.52 6.89 -13.00
CA LEU A 179 5.58 8.35 -12.89
C LEU A 179 6.31 8.98 -14.08
N LEU A 180 7.38 8.37 -14.58
CA LEU A 180 8.17 8.87 -15.72
C LEU A 180 7.37 8.97 -17.03
N ASN A 181 6.14 8.44 -17.10
CA ASN A 181 5.23 8.74 -18.21
C ASN A 181 4.75 10.20 -18.24
N ASN A 182 4.73 10.88 -17.10
CA ASN A 182 4.37 12.27 -16.99
C ASN A 182 5.59 13.20 -17.08
N LYS A 183 5.49 14.29 -17.85
CA LYS A 183 6.58 15.26 -18.04
C LYS A 183 7.01 15.94 -16.74
N ALA A 184 6.07 16.29 -15.86
CA ALA A 184 6.39 16.95 -14.60
C ALA A 184 7.21 16.04 -13.68
N ASP A 185 6.86 14.76 -13.60
CA ASP A 185 7.60 13.78 -12.80
C ASP A 185 8.99 13.49 -13.37
N ARG A 186 9.16 13.52 -14.71
CA ARG A 186 10.50 13.41 -15.33
C ARG A 186 11.41 14.56 -14.92
N ASN A 187 10.90 15.79 -14.90
CA ASN A 187 11.68 16.95 -14.47
C ASN A 187 12.11 16.82 -13.01
N VAL A 188 11.17 16.47 -12.12
CA VAL A 188 11.48 16.23 -10.70
C VAL A 188 12.50 15.10 -10.54
N ALA A 189 12.35 14.00 -11.28
CA ALA A 189 13.30 12.89 -11.27
C ALA A 189 14.72 13.33 -11.67
N ALA A 190 14.85 14.18 -12.69
CA ALA A 190 16.13 14.75 -13.10
C ALA A 190 16.73 15.66 -12.01
N GLU A 191 15.92 16.55 -11.43
CA GLU A 191 16.34 17.49 -10.38
C GLU A 191 16.85 16.78 -9.11
N ILE A 192 16.21 15.68 -8.70
CA ILE A 192 16.65 14.92 -7.52
C ILE A 192 17.81 13.95 -7.81
N GLY A 193 18.31 13.90 -9.04
CA GLY A 193 19.44 13.05 -9.44
C GLY A 193 19.08 11.57 -9.64
N LEU A 194 17.81 11.27 -9.92
CA LEU A 194 17.34 9.91 -10.12
C LEU A 194 18.00 9.20 -11.33
N PRO A 195 18.32 9.86 -12.47
CA PRO A 195 19.04 9.20 -13.56
C PRO A 195 20.36 8.55 -13.13
N ASN A 196 21.16 9.22 -12.29
CA ASN A 196 22.42 8.67 -11.79
C ASN A 196 22.18 7.45 -10.87
N GLN A 197 21.16 7.50 -10.03
CA GLN A 197 20.77 6.37 -9.20
C GLN A 197 20.35 5.16 -10.06
N LEU A 198 19.60 5.38 -11.14
CA LEU A 198 19.21 4.31 -12.05
C LEU A 198 20.40 3.71 -12.81
N ILE A 199 21.38 4.53 -13.24
CA ILE A 199 22.63 4.04 -13.86
C ILE A 199 23.38 3.12 -12.88
N HIS A 200 23.47 3.50 -11.61
CA HIS A 200 24.10 2.65 -10.60
C HIS A 200 23.34 1.33 -10.41
N LEU A 201 22.01 1.38 -10.28
CA LEU A 201 21.17 0.19 -10.10
C LEU A 201 21.11 -0.72 -11.33
N ALA A 202 21.41 -0.21 -12.53
CA ALA A 202 21.56 -1.03 -13.73
C ALA A 202 22.72 -2.05 -13.62
N SER A 203 23.64 -1.85 -12.68
CA SER A 203 24.71 -2.78 -12.33
C SER A 203 24.46 -3.57 -11.03
N SER A 204 23.25 -3.54 -10.47
CA SER A 204 22.88 -4.33 -9.27
C SER A 204 23.08 -5.84 -9.49
N ASP A 205 23.32 -6.63 -8.45
CA ASP A 205 23.38 -8.09 -8.55
C ASP A 205 21.98 -8.74 -8.69
N ASP A 206 20.91 -8.05 -8.25
CA ASP A 206 19.54 -8.50 -8.44
C ASP A 206 19.05 -8.24 -9.87
N SER A 207 18.65 -9.29 -10.58
CA SER A 207 18.22 -9.19 -11.98
C SER A 207 16.98 -8.32 -12.17
N GLY A 208 16.03 -8.36 -11.23
CA GLY A 208 14.81 -7.56 -11.32
C GLY A 208 15.07 -6.08 -11.05
N VAL A 209 16.02 -5.76 -10.15
CA VAL A 209 16.50 -4.38 -9.95
C VAL A 209 17.17 -3.87 -11.21
N ARG A 210 18.08 -4.64 -11.82
CA ARG A 210 18.72 -4.25 -13.09
C ARG A 210 17.72 -3.99 -14.20
N GLU A 211 16.81 -4.95 -14.44
CA GLU A 211 15.78 -4.85 -15.48
C GLU A 211 14.92 -3.59 -15.27
N ALA A 212 14.44 -3.37 -14.05
CA ALA A 212 13.59 -2.22 -13.76
C ALA A 212 14.37 -0.89 -13.82
N ALA A 213 15.65 -0.87 -13.45
CA ALA A 213 16.50 0.32 -13.60
C ALA A 213 16.71 0.69 -15.07
N LEU A 214 17.02 -0.30 -15.92
CA LEU A 214 17.15 -0.11 -17.37
C LEU A 214 15.83 0.36 -18.00
N GLY A 215 14.70 -0.20 -17.57
CA GLY A 215 13.38 0.28 -17.98
C GLY A 215 13.14 1.75 -17.63
N GLY A 216 13.53 2.18 -16.42
CA GLY A 216 13.45 3.59 -16.01
C GLY A 216 14.33 4.51 -16.86
N LEU A 217 15.56 4.08 -17.18
CA LEU A 217 16.46 4.82 -18.07
C LEU A 217 15.89 4.93 -19.49
N LEU A 218 15.28 3.87 -20.01
CA LEU A 218 14.57 3.91 -21.29
C LEU A 218 13.44 4.94 -21.27
N GLU A 219 12.62 5.00 -20.21
CA GLU A 219 11.55 5.99 -20.12
C GLU A 219 12.06 7.44 -20.03
N LEU A 220 13.23 7.67 -19.43
CA LEU A 220 13.90 8.97 -19.40
C LEU A 220 14.50 9.36 -20.76
N ALA A 221 15.06 8.40 -21.49
CA ALA A 221 15.70 8.62 -22.78
C ALA A 221 14.70 8.74 -23.94
N ARG A 222 13.48 8.22 -23.78
CA ARG A 222 12.42 8.40 -24.78
C ARG A 222 12.13 9.89 -24.94
N ASP A 223 12.37 10.39 -26.15
CA ASP A 223 11.93 11.71 -26.57
C ASP A 223 10.40 11.72 -26.61
N LYS A 224 9.79 12.14 -25.50
CA LYS A 224 8.37 12.38 -25.36
C LYS A 224 8.11 13.89 -25.47
N THR A 225 8.68 14.51 -26.50
CA THR A 225 8.24 15.84 -26.96
C THR A 225 6.76 15.74 -27.37
N PRO A 226 5.93 16.72 -26.99
CA PRO A 226 4.51 16.73 -27.35
C PRO A 226 4.30 16.87 -28.87
#